data_AF-A0A0M2RR46-F1
#
_entry.id   AF-A0A0M2RR46-F1
#
_cell.length_a   1.000
_cell.length_b   1.000
_cell.length_c   1.000
_cell.angle_alpha   90.00
_cell.angle_beta   90.00
_cell.angle_gamma   90.00
#
_symmetry.space_group_name_H-M   'P 1'
#
loop_
_entity.id
_entity.type
_entity.pdbx_description
1 polymer ?
#
loop_
_entity_poly.entity_id
_entity_poly.type
_entity_poly.pdbx_seq_one_letter_code
_entity_poly.pdbx_strand_id
1 'polypeptide(L)' 'MRIDCDTCGIRGAGCPGCLVTALLDTDSPAADLGPAEHRAIEVFARAGFEVEVLPPPAARPARRPRRRVA' A
#
# COMPACT_ATOMS: atom_id res chain seq x y z
N MET A 1 -16.57 5.94 -15.51
CA MET A 1 -15.44 5.66 -16.43
C MET A 1 -15.20 4.17 -16.44
N ARG A 2 -15.03 3.53 -17.61
CA ARG A 2 -14.88 2.07 -17.74
C ARG A 2 -13.72 1.80 -18.69
N ILE A 3 -12.69 1.11 -18.22
CA ILE A 3 -11.53 0.71 -19.03
C ILE A 3 -11.67 -0.79 -19.29
N ASP A 4 -11.69 -1.18 -20.57
CA ASP A 4 -11.73 -2.59 -20.97
C ASP A 4 -10.32 -3.08 -21.30
N CYS A 5 -9.69 -3.74 -20.33
CA CYS A 5 -8.38 -4.34 -20.52
C CYS A 5 -8.45 -5.68 -21.26
N ASP A 6 -9.64 -6.28 -21.39
CA ASP A 6 -9.79 -7.58 -22.04
C ASP A 6 -9.72 -7.47 -23.56
N THR A 7 -10.14 -6.34 -24.12
CA THR A 7 -10.05 -6.04 -25.57
C THR A 7 -8.90 -5.11 -25.94
N CYS A 8 -8.02 -4.76 -24.99
CA CYS A 8 -6.91 -3.83 -25.24
C CYS A 8 -5.88 -4.45 -26.21
N GLY A 9 -5.74 -3.85 -27.40
CA GLY A 9 -4.86 -4.36 -28.48
C GLY A 9 -3.35 -4.31 -28.17
N ILE A 10 -2.94 -3.64 -27.10
CA ILE A 10 -1.56 -3.61 -26.60
C ILE A 10 -1.41 -4.31 -25.24
N ARG A 11 -2.40 -5.12 -24.81
CA ARG A 11 -2.34 -5.84 -23.54
C ARG A 11 -1.02 -6.60 -23.42
N GLY A 12 -0.40 -6.54 -22.25
CA GLY A 12 0.94 -7.07 -22.00
C GLY A 12 2.02 -6.05 -22.39
N ALA A 13 2.18 -5.75 -23.68
CA ALA A 13 3.26 -4.88 -24.16
C ALA A 13 3.15 -3.42 -23.68
N GLY A 14 1.92 -2.89 -23.59
CA GLY A 14 1.62 -1.54 -23.10
C GLY A 14 1.24 -1.46 -21.62
N CYS A 15 1.30 -2.58 -20.90
CA CYS A 15 0.99 -2.59 -19.47
C CYS A 15 2.04 -1.89 -18.59
N PRO A 16 3.36 -1.95 -18.89
CA PRO A 16 4.35 -1.19 -18.13
C PRO A 16 4.06 0.31 -18.19
N GLY A 17 3.79 0.93 -17.04
CA GLY A 17 3.43 2.35 -16.94
C GLY A 17 1.96 2.68 -17.22
N CYS A 18 1.10 1.69 -17.46
CA CYS A 18 -0.34 1.92 -17.59
C CYS A 18 -0.98 2.22 -16.22
N LEU A 19 -1.84 3.24 -16.15
CA LEU A 19 -2.58 3.60 -14.94
C LEU A 19 -3.35 2.42 -14.35
N VAL A 20 -3.95 1.55 -15.19
CA VAL A 20 -4.69 0.39 -14.70
C VAL A 20 -3.79 -0.59 -13.97
N THR A 21 -2.56 -0.78 -14.44
CA THR A 21 -1.58 -1.63 -13.76
C THR A 21 -1.24 -1.07 -12.39
N ALA A 22 -1.05 0.26 -12.27
CA ALA A 22 -0.83 0.90 -10.98
C ALA A 22 -2.04 0.79 -10.02
N LEU A 23 -3.27 0.84 -10.55
CA LEU A 23 -4.48 0.67 -9.75
C LEU A 23 -4.73 -0.78 -9.30
N LEU A 24 -4.22 -1.76 -10.04
CA LEU A 24 -4.32 -3.18 -9.72
C LEU A 24 -3.10 -3.70 -8.93
N ASP A 25 -2.12 -2.83 -8.65
CA ASP A 25 -0.93 -3.20 -7.92
C ASP A 25 -1.27 -3.46 -6.45
N THR A 26 -1.37 -4.75 -6.11
CA THR A 26 -1.63 -5.22 -4.75
C THR A 26 -0.39 -5.18 -3.85
N ASP A 27 0.80 -5.00 -4.42
CA ASP A 27 2.06 -4.90 -3.67
C ASP A 27 2.34 -3.45 -3.23
N SER A 28 1.44 -2.51 -3.57
CA SER A 28 1.52 -1.13 -3.13
C SER A 28 1.46 -1.02 -1.60
N PRO A 29 2.28 -0.16 -0.95
CA PRO A 29 2.18 0.11 0.49
C PRO A 29 0.78 0.61 0.92
N ALA A 30 0.01 1.14 -0.04
CA ALA A 30 -1.35 1.59 0.18
C ALA A 30 -2.37 0.45 0.25
N ALA A 31 -2.04 -0.75 -0.23
CA ALA A 31 -2.96 -1.89 -0.30
C ALA A 31 -3.40 -2.39 1.08
N ASP A 32 -2.54 -2.26 2.10
CA ASP A 32 -2.80 -2.71 3.47
C ASP A 32 -3.47 -1.64 4.36
N LEU A 33 -3.79 -0.45 3.82
CA LEU A 33 -4.37 0.63 4.61
C LEU A 33 -5.84 0.36 4.95
N GLY A 34 -6.16 0.35 6.24
CA GLY A 34 -7.51 0.30 6.75
C GLY A 34 -8.23 1.65 6.74
N PRO A 35 -9.52 1.70 7.11
CA PRO A 35 -10.31 2.93 7.11
C PRO A 35 -9.76 4.04 8.00
N ALA A 36 -9.13 3.68 9.12
CA ALA A 36 -8.55 4.65 10.04
C ALA A 36 -7.33 5.35 9.44
N GLU A 37 -6.45 4.60 8.75
CA GLU A 37 -5.27 5.16 8.10
C GLU A 37 -5.66 6.05 6.91
N HIS A 38 -6.63 5.63 6.10
CA HIS A 38 -7.21 6.47 5.04
C HIS A 38 -7.70 7.81 5.58
N ARG A 39 -8.43 7.79 6.70
CA ARG A 39 -8.92 9.03 7.35
C ARG A 39 -7.77 9.89 7.86
N ALA A 40 -6.70 9.29 8.40
CA ALA A 40 -5.54 10.04 8.86
C ALA A 40 -4.84 10.76 7.69
N ILE A 41 -4.63 10.07 6.57
CA ILE A 41 -4.05 10.63 5.34
C ILE A 41 -4.90 11.81 4.85
N GLU A 42 -6.22 11.66 4.78
CA GLU A 42 -7.12 12.74 4.35
C GLU A 42 -7.01 13.98 5.24
N VAL A 43 -6.97 13.79 6.56
CA VAL A 43 -6.85 14.89 7.53
C VAL A 43 -5.52 15.62 7.38
N PHE A 44 -4.40 14.90 7.25
CA PHE A 44 -3.09 15.52 7.07
C PHE A 44 -2.97 16.27 5.74
N ALA A 45 -3.42 15.66 4.64
CA ALA A 45 -3.40 16.30 3.33
C ALA A 45 -4.23 17.60 3.32
N ARG A 46 -5.42 17.59 3.93
CA ARG A 46 -6.26 18.81 4.05
C ARG A 46 -5.67 19.88 4.94
N ALA A 47 -4.80 19.51 5.88
CA ALA A 47 -4.05 20.46 6.68
C ALA A 47 -2.80 21.01 5.98
N GLY A 48 -2.53 20.58 4.74
CA GLY A 48 -1.40 21.06 3.92
C GLY A 48 -0.10 20.29 4.14
N PHE A 49 -0.15 19.09 4.73
CA PHE A 49 1.03 18.23 4.83
C PHE A 49 1.20 17.37 3.59
N GLU A 50 2.44 17.22 3.14
CA GLU A 50 2.84 16.14 2.23
C GLU A 50 2.86 14.82 3.01
N VAL A 51 2.13 13.82 2.53
CA VAL A 51 1.96 12.53 3.23
C VAL A 51 2.66 11.43 2.46
N GLU A 52 3.63 10.79 3.12
CA GLU A 52 4.34 9.61 2.60
C GLU A 52 3.90 8.35 3.38
N VAL A 53 3.47 7.31 2.65
CA VAL A 53 3.14 6.00 3.26
C VAL A 53 4.41 5.15 3.27
N LEU A 54 4.91 4.86 4.47
CA LEU A 54 6.10 4.04 4.67
C LEU A 54 5.75 2.55 4.71
N PRO A 55 6.65 1.66 4.27
CA PRO A 55 6.48 0.22 4.44
C PRO A 55 6.41 -0.16 5.93
N PRO A 56 5.76 -1.28 6.28
CA PRO A 56 5.66 -1.73 7.65
C PRO A 56 7.05 -1.91 8.28
N PRO A 57 7.25 -1.49 9.55
CA PRO A 57 8.54 -1.62 10.20
C PRO A 57 8.92 -3.10 10.34
N ALA A 58 10.21 -3.40 10.20
CA ALA A 58 10.72 -4.74 10.42
C ALA A 58 10.26 -5.29 11.79
N ALA A 59 9.77 -6.53 11.80
CA ALA A 59 9.27 -7.17 13.01
C ALA A 59 10.34 -7.12 14.11
N ARG A 60 10.00 -6.55 15.27
CA ARG A 60 10.91 -6.54 16.42
C ARG A 60 11.10 -7.97 16.90
N PRO A 61 12.33 -8.41 17.20
CA PRO A 61 12.57 -9.75 17.72
C PRO A 61 11.79 -9.92 19.03
N ALA A 62 11.00 -11.00 19.11
CA ALA A 62 10.22 -11.33 20.30
C ALA A 62 11.17 -11.45 21.50
N ARG A 63 10.87 -10.72 22.59
CA ARG A 63 11.63 -10.86 23.84
C ARG A 63 11.43 -12.27 24.37
N ARG A 64 12.49 -13.09 24.33
CA ARG A 64 12.49 -14.44 24.89
C ARG A 64 12.18 -14.34 26.39
N PRO A 65 11.16 -15.05 26.92
CA PRO A 65 10.88 -15.02 28.35
C PRO A 65 12.09 -15.53 29.11
N ARG A 66 12.59 -14.74 30.08
CA ARG A 66 13.67 -15.16 30.97
C ARG A 66 13.12 -16.27 31.87
N ARG A 67 13.58 -17.50 31.68
CA ARG A 67 13.31 -18.61 32.59
C ARG A 67 13.88 -18.23 33.95
N ARG A 68 13.02 -18.07 34.97
CA ARG A 68 13.49 -17.95 36.35
C ARG A 68 14.01 -19.32 36.76
N VAL A 69 15.29 -19.40 37.07
CA VAL A 69 15.87 -20.57 37.76
C VAL A 69 15.49 -20.41 39.23
N ALA A 70 14.77 -21.40 39.75
CA ALA A 70 14.41 -21.51 41.17
C ALA A 70 15.56 -22.16 41.95
#